data_AF-A0A1E3X648-F1
#
_entry.id   AF-A0A1E3X648-F1
#
_cell.length_a   1.000
_cell.length_b   1.000
_cell.length_c   1.000
_cell.angle_alpha   90.00
_cell.angle_beta   90.00
_cell.angle_gamma   90.00
#
_symmetry.space_group_name_H-M   'P 1'
#
loop_
_entity.id
_entity.type
_entity.pdbx_description
1 polymer ?
#
loop_
_entity_poly.entity_id
_entity_poly.type
_entity_poly.pdbx_seq_one_letter_code
_entity_poly.pdbx_strand_id
1 'polypeptide(L)'
;MCSRIGRSYGVTVFMALVIMLVLQGTSNAVQLTTTWNGGAGNWNVAGNWSGGVVPNNGVDTFNVLIDNGNATNSSVSLDTNATIDNLTIDALDSLGINNGRILTVVSGATAGTVSNAGTISMNSVGNTTDLLVSGGNVNLTGGGTVTMSDNVNNRMGSFVSTNQSLIDANQTNLLTIDPSATGAINTGTMQASSGGTLRLQGGTFTNTGGTIQALDGSLVELGNTTTITGGTLTTAGTGVIRHISGAATLDGIGLTNAGAFENNNATTTTLIGTITNTGTVAMNSTGSFTDLKVSGTNVNLGGAGMLTMSNFTNNRIHGVVSTNRLTNQAGHTIQGAGQIGVNFMALTNEGTINANQANSLTIDLSSAGINDGTFKASSGGTLIVKDDISGTGNWIADAGTINLTSLVDVTTTGNIDILNGGSLNLTNATMTGNNLNMSGVGSSISVNSSIELAGNLLCSITNEADYVWGAASSLQMNGFNSFLELGGQDLGTNPATHTGAAAGFMNNFNLEELIIGSGAKLHLVDIFDNANRGGTGGFDEALYVDTLTFADASGILNLNSLHLYFNTLIGDSSQIIDEPIQEPTTITLFGIGLAGLGGGYLRRRIRKNKVGS
;
A
#
# COMPACT_ATOMS: atom_id res chain seq x y z
N MET A 1 -0.88 -37.80 92.22
CA MET A 1 -0.21 -39.03 92.71
C MET A 1 0.34 -39.74 91.48
N CYS A 2 1.64 -39.80 91.25
CA CYS A 2 2.73 -39.19 92.01
C CYS A 2 3.51 -38.26 91.06
N SER A 3 3.49 -36.94 91.17
CA SER A 3 3.35 -36.14 92.39
C SER A 3 1.91 -35.76 92.74
N ARG A 4 1.55 -36.23 93.92
CA ARG A 4 0.82 -35.60 95.02
C ARG A 4 -0.16 -34.46 94.71
N ILE A 5 -1.45 -34.69 94.95
CA ILE A 5 -2.16 -34.36 96.24
C ILE A 5 -2.48 -32.86 96.23
N GLY A 6 -3.69 -32.38 96.45
CA GLY A 6 -4.95 -32.99 96.85
C GLY A 6 -6.03 -31.90 96.72
N ARG A 7 -7.24 -32.28 96.32
CA ARG A 7 -8.45 -32.15 97.15
C ARG A 7 -8.37 -31.04 98.21
N SER A 8 -9.20 -30.01 98.08
CA SER A 8 -10.49 -29.99 98.80
C SER A 8 -11.16 -28.61 98.76
N TYR A 9 -12.42 -28.66 98.32
CA TYR A 9 -13.61 -27.96 98.83
C TYR A 9 -13.53 -26.49 99.27
N GLY A 10 -14.48 -25.70 98.76
CA GLY A 10 -15.02 -24.59 99.54
C GLY A 10 -15.60 -23.47 98.70
N VAL A 11 -16.80 -23.71 98.18
CA VAL A 11 -17.78 -22.75 97.67
C VAL A 11 -17.65 -21.33 98.23
N THR A 12 -17.58 -20.32 97.36
CA THR A 12 -18.25 -19.03 97.60
C THR A 12 -18.66 -18.41 96.26
N VAL A 13 -19.95 -18.10 96.18
CA VAL A 13 -20.71 -17.45 95.10
C VAL A 13 -20.13 -16.07 94.77
N PHE A 14 -20.14 -15.63 93.49
CA PHE A 14 -20.68 -14.32 93.03
C PHE A 14 -20.43 -14.07 91.53
N MET A 15 -21.52 -13.72 90.82
CA MET A 15 -21.64 -13.08 89.50
C MET A 15 -20.95 -13.70 88.26
N ALA A 16 -21.72 -14.43 87.47
CA ALA A 16 -21.41 -14.71 86.07
C ALA A 16 -21.86 -13.53 85.19
N LEU A 17 -20.89 -12.78 84.66
CA LEU A 17 -21.08 -11.88 83.53
C LEU A 17 -21.27 -12.74 82.28
N VAL A 18 -22.51 -12.89 81.80
CA VAL A 18 -22.80 -13.53 80.51
C VAL A 18 -22.37 -12.56 79.41
N ILE A 19 -21.21 -12.79 78.81
CA ILE A 19 -20.85 -12.18 77.53
C ILE A 19 -21.68 -12.93 76.47
N MET A 20 -22.80 -12.32 76.05
CA MET A 20 -23.47 -12.69 74.81
C MET A 20 -22.55 -12.30 73.65
N LEU A 21 -21.84 -13.29 73.11
CA LEU A 21 -21.21 -13.19 71.81
C LEU A 21 -22.33 -13.16 70.77
N VAL A 22 -22.70 -11.97 70.31
CA VAL A 22 -23.56 -11.81 69.13
C VAL A 22 -22.73 -12.29 67.94
N LEU A 23 -22.92 -13.55 67.51
CA LEU A 23 -22.61 -13.92 66.13
C LEU A 23 -23.51 -13.07 65.24
N GLN A 24 -22.99 -11.96 64.75
CA GLN A 24 -23.57 -11.31 63.58
C GLN A 24 -23.33 -12.28 62.43
N GLY A 25 -24.38 -13.00 62.02
CA GLY A 25 -24.35 -13.74 60.78
C GLY A 25 -24.03 -12.76 59.67
N THR A 26 -22.91 -12.96 58.99
CA THR A 26 -22.66 -12.30 57.71
C THR A 26 -23.76 -12.76 56.77
N SER A 27 -24.70 -11.86 56.43
CA SER A 27 -25.62 -12.09 55.32
C SER A 27 -24.76 -12.32 54.07
N ASN A 28 -24.74 -13.54 53.56
CA ASN A 28 -24.10 -13.81 52.28
C ASN A 28 -24.88 -13.03 51.21
N ALA A 29 -24.17 -12.27 50.38
CA ALA A 29 -24.77 -11.65 49.21
C ALA A 29 -25.45 -12.72 48.34
N VAL A 30 -26.72 -12.52 48.00
CA VAL A 30 -27.46 -13.45 47.12
C VAL A 30 -27.60 -12.81 45.74
N GLN A 31 -27.39 -13.60 44.69
CA GLN A 31 -27.74 -13.20 43.33
C GLN A 31 -29.23 -13.50 43.08
N LEU A 32 -30.00 -12.47 42.80
CA LEU A 32 -31.44 -12.52 42.58
C LEU A 32 -31.75 -12.31 41.10
N THR A 33 -32.78 -13.00 40.61
CA THR A 33 -33.35 -12.71 39.29
C THR A 33 -34.63 -11.90 39.49
N THR A 34 -34.74 -10.75 38.84
CA THR A 34 -35.93 -9.90 38.88
C THR A 34 -36.39 -9.51 37.48
N THR A 35 -37.70 -9.50 37.31
CA THR A 35 -38.37 -9.32 36.02
C THR A 35 -39.25 -8.09 36.08
N TRP A 36 -39.21 -7.27 35.03
CA TRP A 36 -40.16 -6.17 34.87
C TRP A 36 -41.57 -6.74 34.69
N ASN A 37 -42.55 -6.28 35.47
CA ASN A 37 -43.90 -6.88 35.46
C ASN A 37 -44.69 -6.62 34.15
N GLY A 38 -44.19 -5.75 33.28
CA GLY A 38 -44.77 -5.43 31.97
C GLY A 38 -45.20 -3.97 31.84
N GLY A 39 -45.29 -3.48 30.60
CA GLY A 39 -45.79 -2.14 30.27
C GLY A 39 -44.78 -1.02 30.47
N ALA A 40 -45.27 0.23 30.41
CA ALA A 40 -44.42 1.43 30.50
C ALA A 40 -44.24 1.89 31.95
N GLY A 41 -43.02 2.27 32.34
CA GLY A 41 -42.78 2.82 33.68
C GLY A 41 -41.32 3.09 34.03
N ASN A 42 -41.11 3.58 35.24
CA ASN A 42 -39.80 3.97 35.76
C ASN A 42 -39.11 2.85 36.54
N TRP A 43 -37.80 2.71 36.33
CA TRP A 43 -36.95 1.70 36.98
C TRP A 43 -36.99 1.79 38.50
N ASN A 44 -36.98 3.01 39.07
CA ASN A 44 -36.94 3.23 40.51
C ASN A 44 -38.31 3.08 41.22
N VAL A 45 -39.21 2.26 40.68
CA VAL A 45 -40.52 1.96 41.26
C VAL A 45 -40.59 0.47 41.59
N ALA A 46 -40.51 0.15 42.89
CA ALA A 46 -40.47 -1.22 43.41
C ALA A 46 -41.63 -2.11 42.90
N GLY A 47 -42.84 -1.56 42.76
CA GLY A 47 -44.02 -2.28 42.28
C GLY A 47 -43.96 -2.72 40.81
N ASN A 48 -43.02 -2.18 40.03
CA ASN A 48 -42.84 -2.56 38.63
C ASN A 48 -41.94 -3.80 38.47
N TRP A 49 -41.32 -4.28 39.55
CA TRP A 49 -40.40 -5.41 39.53
C TRP A 49 -40.96 -6.62 40.28
N SER A 50 -40.70 -7.82 39.78
CA SER A 50 -41.03 -9.07 40.46
C SER A 50 -40.26 -9.12 41.79
N GLY A 51 -40.98 -9.34 42.89
CA GLY A 51 -40.40 -9.34 44.24
C GLY A 51 -40.43 -7.99 44.96
N GLY A 52 -40.90 -6.91 44.31
CA GLY A 52 -41.15 -5.63 44.97
C GLY A 52 -39.87 -4.91 45.41
N VAL A 53 -38.74 -5.15 44.73
CA VAL A 53 -37.44 -4.55 45.02
C VAL A 53 -36.89 -3.95 43.72
N VAL A 54 -36.36 -2.72 43.80
CA VAL A 54 -35.70 -2.07 42.67
C VAL A 54 -34.32 -2.72 42.46
N PRO A 55 -34.02 -3.29 41.28
CA PRO A 55 -32.71 -3.85 41.00
C PRO A 55 -31.63 -2.77 41.03
N ASN A 56 -30.76 -2.87 42.02
CA ASN A 56 -29.55 -2.06 42.19
C ASN A 56 -28.62 -2.77 43.18
N ASN A 57 -27.48 -3.27 42.70
CA ASN A 57 -26.54 -4.08 43.46
C ASN A 57 -26.09 -3.36 44.75
N GLY A 58 -26.14 -4.09 45.85
CA GLY A 58 -25.73 -3.64 47.18
C GLY A 58 -25.29 -4.83 48.03
N VAL A 59 -26.11 -5.21 49.00
CA VAL A 59 -25.92 -6.49 49.70
C VAL A 59 -26.25 -7.67 48.78
N ASP A 60 -27.34 -7.58 48.03
CA ASP A 60 -27.71 -8.54 46.99
C ASP A 60 -27.28 -8.04 45.60
N THR A 61 -27.14 -8.96 44.64
CA THR A 61 -26.86 -8.64 43.24
C THR A 61 -27.98 -9.11 42.31
N PHE A 62 -28.11 -8.52 41.12
CA PHE A 62 -29.32 -8.68 40.29
C PHE A 62 -29.04 -9.13 38.85
N ASN A 63 -29.72 -10.18 38.43
CA ASN A 63 -30.00 -10.53 37.04
C ASN A 63 -31.36 -9.91 36.65
N VAL A 64 -31.34 -8.95 35.73
CA VAL A 64 -32.53 -8.20 35.32
C VAL A 64 -33.07 -8.73 34.01
N LEU A 65 -34.37 -8.99 33.96
CA LEU A 65 -35.11 -9.32 32.74
C LEU A 65 -36.16 -8.24 32.50
N ILE A 66 -36.15 -7.66 31.31
CA ILE A 66 -37.24 -6.81 30.87
C ILE A 66 -38.34 -7.74 30.35
N ASP A 67 -39.32 -7.95 31.22
CA ASP A 67 -40.57 -8.70 31.06
C ASP A 67 -40.55 -10.20 30.76
N ASN A 68 -39.39 -10.76 30.39
CA ASN A 68 -39.19 -12.21 30.25
C ASN A 68 -40.19 -12.87 29.28
N GLY A 69 -40.39 -12.23 28.12
CA GLY A 69 -41.21 -12.73 27.02
C GLY A 69 -42.70 -12.47 27.19
N ASN A 70 -43.06 -11.34 27.82
CA ASN A 70 -44.46 -10.93 27.91
C ASN A 70 -44.99 -10.57 26.51
N ALA A 71 -46.24 -10.97 26.20
CA ALA A 71 -46.84 -10.68 24.90
C ALA A 71 -47.12 -9.19 24.67
N THR A 72 -47.15 -8.37 25.73
CA THR A 72 -47.31 -6.92 25.65
C THR A 72 -45.96 -6.25 25.87
N ASN A 73 -45.51 -5.47 24.88
CA ASN A 73 -44.22 -4.80 24.91
C ASN A 73 -44.03 -3.93 26.16
N SER A 74 -42.85 -4.00 26.75
CA SER A 74 -42.43 -3.19 27.89
C SER A 74 -41.57 -1.99 27.46
N SER A 75 -41.76 -0.88 28.17
CA SER A 75 -41.00 0.35 27.96
C SER A 75 -40.49 0.88 29.29
N VAL A 76 -39.28 0.48 29.64
CA VAL A 76 -38.66 0.81 30.92
C VAL A 76 -37.83 2.09 30.80
N SER A 77 -38.03 3.03 31.71
CA SER A 77 -37.24 4.25 31.80
C SER A 77 -36.34 4.18 33.04
N LEU A 78 -35.03 4.09 32.83
CA LEU A 78 -34.05 4.18 33.91
C LEU A 78 -33.93 5.64 34.35
N ASP A 79 -34.58 5.95 35.46
CA ASP A 79 -34.69 7.27 36.09
C ASP A 79 -33.77 7.46 37.31
N THR A 80 -32.94 6.45 37.60
CA THR A 80 -31.94 6.46 38.67
C THR A 80 -30.62 5.87 38.17
N ASN A 81 -29.53 6.04 38.93
CA ASN A 81 -28.31 5.28 38.66
C ASN A 81 -28.48 3.88 39.25
N ALA A 82 -28.12 2.86 38.48
CA ALA A 82 -28.25 1.47 38.90
C ALA A 82 -27.00 0.67 38.54
N THR A 83 -26.66 -0.30 39.40
CA THR A 83 -25.64 -1.32 39.14
C THR A 83 -26.29 -2.69 39.13
N ILE A 84 -26.01 -3.55 38.14
CA ILE A 84 -26.60 -4.90 38.00
C ILE A 84 -25.56 -5.91 37.47
N ASP A 85 -25.80 -7.21 37.62
CA ASP A 85 -24.89 -8.25 37.09
C ASP A 85 -25.19 -8.61 35.63
N ASN A 86 -26.46 -8.79 35.31
CA ASN A 86 -26.93 -9.19 33.99
C ASN A 86 -28.19 -8.42 33.59
N LEU A 87 -28.35 -8.18 32.28
CA LEU A 87 -29.54 -7.58 31.68
C LEU A 87 -30.00 -8.42 30.49
N THR A 88 -31.26 -8.81 30.46
CA THR A 88 -31.91 -9.42 29.29
C THR A 88 -33.08 -8.55 28.87
N ILE A 89 -33.16 -8.24 27.58
CA ILE A 89 -34.28 -7.51 26.96
C ILE A 89 -34.81 -8.36 25.83
N ASP A 90 -36.09 -8.71 25.88
CA ASP A 90 -36.74 -9.51 24.85
C ASP A 90 -37.09 -8.66 23.62
N ALA A 91 -37.46 -9.33 22.52
CA ALA A 91 -37.78 -8.64 21.28
C ALA A 91 -39.00 -7.74 21.47
N LEU A 92 -38.95 -6.54 20.88
CA LEU A 92 -39.97 -5.48 20.96
C LEU A 92 -40.01 -4.69 22.28
N ASP A 93 -39.25 -5.08 23.30
CA ASP A 93 -39.14 -4.34 24.56
C ASP A 93 -38.06 -3.28 24.52
N SER A 94 -38.11 -2.35 25.48
CA SER A 94 -37.14 -1.26 25.53
C SER A 94 -36.71 -0.85 26.92
N LEU A 95 -35.45 -0.39 27.00
CA LEU A 95 -34.86 0.27 28.16
C LEU A 95 -34.27 1.63 27.74
N GLY A 96 -34.88 2.72 28.18
CA GLY A 96 -34.35 4.07 28.02
C GLY A 96 -33.55 4.54 29.23
N ILE A 97 -32.25 4.79 29.06
CA ILE A 97 -31.39 5.47 30.03
C ILE A 97 -31.64 6.98 29.94
N ASN A 98 -32.26 7.56 30.96
CA ASN A 98 -32.61 8.98 30.97
C ASN A 98 -31.38 9.89 31.07
N ASN A 99 -31.53 11.14 30.65
CA ASN A 99 -30.50 12.17 30.74
C ASN A 99 -29.87 12.27 32.15
N GLY A 100 -28.55 12.18 32.22
CA GLY A 100 -27.80 12.27 33.48
C GLY A 100 -27.78 10.99 34.31
N ARG A 101 -28.21 9.85 33.75
CA ARG A 101 -28.25 8.55 34.43
C ARG A 101 -27.13 7.62 33.98
N ILE A 102 -26.79 6.68 34.86
CA ILE A 102 -25.76 5.66 34.63
C ILE A 102 -26.36 4.29 34.92
N LEU A 103 -26.33 3.39 33.94
CA LEU A 103 -26.48 1.95 34.16
C LEU A 103 -25.11 1.30 34.17
N THR A 104 -24.73 0.68 35.28
CA THR A 104 -23.48 -0.11 35.37
C THR A 104 -23.81 -1.59 35.35
N VAL A 105 -23.25 -2.34 34.41
CA VAL A 105 -23.30 -3.81 34.38
C VAL A 105 -21.96 -4.34 34.88
N VAL A 106 -21.98 -5.14 35.95
CA VAL A 106 -20.78 -5.66 36.60
C VAL A 106 -20.61 -7.15 36.37
N SER A 107 -19.36 -7.61 36.29
CA SER A 107 -19.06 -9.01 35.97
C SER A 107 -19.10 -9.98 37.17
N GLY A 108 -19.91 -9.70 38.19
CA GLY A 108 -20.17 -10.55 39.38
C GLY A 108 -19.10 -11.61 39.73
N ALA A 109 -19.54 -12.86 40.00
CA ALA A 109 -18.67 -14.05 40.07
C ALA A 109 -18.54 -14.80 38.72
N THR A 110 -19.31 -14.38 37.72
CA THR A 110 -19.37 -14.88 36.33
C THR A 110 -19.39 -13.67 35.40
N ALA A 111 -18.87 -13.77 34.18
CA ALA A 111 -18.93 -12.68 33.19
C ALA A 111 -20.35 -12.11 33.10
N GLY A 112 -20.49 -10.79 33.28
CA GLY A 112 -21.78 -10.12 33.17
C GLY A 112 -22.24 -10.12 31.69
N THR A 113 -23.54 -10.12 31.46
CA THR A 113 -24.11 -10.21 30.11
C THR A 113 -25.22 -9.18 29.94
N VAL A 114 -25.22 -8.51 28.79
CA VAL A 114 -26.35 -7.74 28.29
C VAL A 114 -26.86 -8.45 27.05
N SER A 115 -27.94 -9.23 27.19
CA SER A 115 -28.61 -9.90 26.07
C SER A 115 -29.76 -9.03 25.58
N ASN A 116 -29.54 -8.25 24.55
CA ASN A 116 -30.52 -7.32 23.99
C ASN A 116 -31.11 -7.86 22.68
N ALA A 117 -32.36 -8.30 22.69
CA ALA A 117 -33.17 -8.55 21.50
C ALA A 117 -34.14 -7.40 21.18
N GLY A 118 -34.32 -6.45 22.11
CA GLY A 118 -35.16 -5.26 21.98
C GLY A 118 -34.35 -3.98 21.69
N THR A 119 -34.67 -2.89 22.38
CA THR A 119 -33.99 -1.58 22.21
C THR A 119 -33.45 -1.03 23.53
N ILE A 120 -32.17 -0.68 23.57
CA ILE A 120 -31.59 0.16 24.63
C ILE A 120 -31.42 1.57 24.06
N SER A 121 -31.96 2.59 24.72
CA SER A 121 -31.83 4.00 24.28
C SER A 121 -31.07 4.84 25.30
N MET A 122 -29.98 5.49 24.89
CA MET A 122 -29.29 6.50 25.69
C MET A 122 -29.82 7.89 25.34
N ASN A 123 -30.56 8.51 26.27
CA ASN A 123 -31.38 9.69 26.02
C ASN A 123 -30.78 10.96 26.63
N SER A 124 -29.49 11.22 26.41
CA SER A 124 -28.89 12.49 26.84
C SER A 124 -29.51 13.69 26.11
N VAL A 125 -29.73 14.77 26.86
CA VAL A 125 -30.12 16.10 26.37
C VAL A 125 -29.14 17.18 26.85
N GLY A 126 -27.91 16.79 27.21
CA GLY A 126 -26.85 17.71 27.63
C GLY A 126 -26.07 17.26 28.88
N ASN A 127 -26.52 16.22 29.58
CA ASN A 127 -25.78 15.63 30.69
C ASN A 127 -25.24 14.24 30.34
N THR A 128 -24.11 13.89 30.94
CA THR A 128 -23.48 12.56 30.83
C THR A 128 -24.48 11.45 31.12
N THR A 129 -24.70 10.58 30.14
CA THR A 129 -25.66 9.48 30.18
C THR A 129 -24.93 8.22 29.75
N ASP A 130 -24.70 7.33 30.71
CA ASP A 130 -23.72 6.24 30.55
C ASP A 130 -24.38 4.86 30.62
N LEU A 131 -24.01 3.98 29.69
CA LEU A 131 -24.09 2.54 29.85
C LEU A 131 -22.66 2.02 30.08
N LEU A 132 -22.36 1.61 31.31
CA LEU A 132 -21.02 1.30 31.79
C LEU A 132 -20.87 -0.20 32.07
N VAL A 133 -19.70 -0.76 31.75
CA VAL A 133 -19.23 -2.04 32.30
C VAL A 133 -18.21 -1.79 33.41
N SER A 134 -18.25 -2.58 34.48
CA SER A 134 -17.22 -2.53 35.52
C SER A 134 -16.87 -3.93 36.05
N GLY A 135 -15.59 -4.18 36.32
CA GLY A 135 -15.12 -5.42 36.96
C GLY A 135 -14.62 -6.55 36.04
N GLY A 136 -14.76 -6.44 34.71
CA GLY A 136 -14.31 -7.48 33.77
C GLY A 136 -15.01 -7.38 32.40
N ASN A 137 -14.88 -8.41 31.56
CA ASN A 137 -15.60 -8.48 30.27
C ASN A 137 -17.10 -8.64 30.52
N VAL A 138 -17.91 -7.74 29.94
CA VAL A 138 -19.35 -7.94 29.79
C VAL A 138 -19.67 -8.13 28.32
N ASN A 139 -20.37 -9.22 28.00
CA ASN A 139 -20.78 -9.51 26.63
C ASN A 139 -22.10 -8.79 26.34
N LEU A 140 -22.10 -7.89 25.36
CA LEU A 140 -23.34 -7.43 24.72
C LEU A 140 -23.69 -8.42 23.60
N THR A 141 -24.81 -9.12 23.75
CA THR A 141 -25.31 -10.16 22.84
C THR A 141 -26.76 -9.87 22.45
N GLY A 142 -27.33 -10.68 21.55
CA GLY A 142 -28.69 -10.51 21.05
C GLY A 142 -28.76 -9.69 19.76
N GLY A 143 -29.90 -9.78 19.06
CA GLY A 143 -30.13 -9.15 17.75
C GLY A 143 -30.78 -7.76 17.80
N GLY A 144 -30.91 -7.18 19.00
CA GLY A 144 -31.57 -5.90 19.25
C GLY A 144 -30.68 -4.70 18.95
N THR A 145 -31.23 -3.50 19.18
CA THR A 145 -30.59 -2.22 18.86
C THR A 145 -30.15 -1.48 20.13
N VAL A 146 -29.00 -0.81 20.08
CA VAL A 146 -28.61 0.22 21.05
C VAL A 146 -28.64 1.56 20.31
N THR A 147 -29.51 2.46 20.72
CA THR A 147 -29.71 3.78 20.11
C THR A 147 -29.15 4.86 21.01
N MET A 148 -28.41 5.82 20.45
CA MET A 148 -27.95 7.01 21.15
C MET A 148 -28.68 8.23 20.61
N SER A 149 -29.16 9.11 21.48
CA SER A 149 -29.65 10.42 21.05
C SER A 149 -28.52 11.25 20.41
N ASP A 150 -28.91 12.29 19.66
CA ASP A 150 -28.03 13.29 19.07
C ASP A 150 -27.40 14.18 20.18
N ASN A 151 -26.53 13.57 21.00
CA ASN A 151 -25.83 14.26 22.06
C ASN A 151 -24.49 13.58 22.37
N VAL A 152 -23.42 14.37 22.39
CA VAL A 152 -22.04 13.93 22.67
C VAL A 152 -21.86 13.34 24.08
N ASN A 153 -22.81 13.59 24.99
CA ASN A 153 -22.74 13.11 26.35
C ASN A 153 -23.34 11.69 26.53
N ASN A 154 -23.79 11.03 25.46
CA ASN A 154 -24.06 9.60 25.49
C ASN A 154 -22.73 8.84 25.43
N ARG A 155 -22.45 7.99 26.43
CA ARG A 155 -21.19 7.23 26.48
C ARG A 155 -21.48 5.78 26.80
N MET A 156 -20.89 4.88 26.01
CA MET A 156 -20.75 3.48 26.39
C MET A 156 -19.34 3.28 26.93
N GLY A 157 -19.23 3.09 28.25
CA GLY A 157 -17.94 2.89 28.91
C GLY A 157 -17.65 1.39 29.07
N SER A 158 -16.46 0.95 28.68
CA SER A 158 -15.98 -0.43 28.87
C SER A 158 -16.82 -1.54 28.21
N PHE A 159 -17.72 -1.19 27.29
CA PHE A 159 -18.38 -2.10 26.35
C PHE A 159 -17.56 -2.19 25.05
N VAL A 160 -16.41 -2.84 25.06
CA VAL A 160 -15.97 -3.66 23.90
C VAL A 160 -14.95 -4.67 24.44
N SER A 161 -15.15 -5.95 24.15
CA SER A 161 -14.02 -6.66 23.60
C SER A 161 -14.33 -7.35 22.28
N THR A 162 -15.61 -7.51 21.87
CA THR A 162 -15.94 -8.21 20.60
C THR A 162 -17.22 -7.68 19.94
N ASN A 163 -17.13 -7.06 18.76
CA ASN A 163 -18.26 -6.90 17.85
C ASN A 163 -18.43 -8.17 17.01
N GLN A 164 -19.61 -8.80 17.07
CA GLN A 164 -19.92 -10.02 16.31
C GLN A 164 -21.01 -9.81 15.24
N SER A 165 -21.62 -8.63 15.19
CA SER A 165 -22.70 -8.31 14.24
C SER A 165 -22.42 -6.99 13.54
N LEU A 166 -23.13 -5.91 13.87
CA LEU A 166 -23.00 -4.62 13.19
C LEU A 166 -22.88 -3.50 14.22
N ILE A 167 -21.86 -2.66 14.06
CA ILE A 167 -21.80 -1.32 14.63
C ILE A 167 -21.88 -0.35 13.45
N ASP A 168 -22.88 0.54 13.44
CA ASP A 168 -23.16 1.42 12.30
C ASP A 168 -23.27 2.89 12.74
N ALA A 169 -22.33 3.71 12.28
CA ALA A 169 -22.42 5.16 12.36
C ALA A 169 -23.30 5.68 11.23
N ASN A 170 -24.61 5.75 11.47
CA ASN A 170 -25.62 6.12 10.47
C ASN A 170 -26.31 7.46 10.72
N GLN A 171 -25.79 8.24 11.66
CA GLN A 171 -26.27 9.59 11.98
C GLN A 171 -25.23 10.62 11.57
N THR A 172 -25.64 11.90 11.49
CA THR A 172 -24.74 13.01 11.14
C THR A 172 -23.65 13.25 12.17
N ASN A 173 -23.89 12.85 13.42
CA ASN A 173 -22.89 12.94 14.46
C ASN A 173 -21.85 11.83 14.36
N LEU A 174 -20.63 12.22 14.70
CA LEU A 174 -19.52 11.31 14.87
C LEU A 174 -19.82 10.25 15.94
N LEU A 175 -19.74 8.98 15.54
CA LEU A 175 -19.61 7.85 16.48
C LEU A 175 -18.12 7.55 16.67
N THR A 176 -17.63 7.58 17.91
CA THR A 176 -16.24 7.22 18.23
C THR A 176 -16.18 5.91 19.00
N ILE A 177 -15.34 4.98 18.56
CA ILE A 177 -14.94 3.79 19.33
C ILE A 177 -13.51 4.02 19.80
N ASP A 178 -13.33 4.12 21.11
CA ASP A 178 -12.04 4.32 21.78
C ASP A 178 -11.84 3.20 22.82
N PRO A 179 -11.20 2.08 22.44
CA PRO A 179 -11.05 0.93 23.33
C PRO A 179 -10.01 1.19 24.41
N SER A 180 -10.11 0.43 25.51
CA SER A 180 -9.07 0.43 26.55
C SER A 180 -7.75 -0.17 26.02
N ALA A 181 -6.71 -0.22 26.87
CA ALA A 181 -5.41 -0.81 26.51
C ALA A 181 -5.48 -2.27 26.00
N THR A 182 -6.55 -3.01 26.30
CA THR A 182 -6.77 -4.37 25.79
C THR A 182 -7.26 -4.42 24.34
N GLY A 183 -7.61 -3.27 23.75
CA GLY A 183 -8.14 -3.18 22.40
C GLY A 183 -9.61 -3.61 22.25
N ALA A 184 -10.07 -3.61 21.01
CA ALA A 184 -11.37 -4.09 20.55
C ALA A 184 -11.18 -5.26 19.57
N ILE A 185 -12.07 -6.25 19.59
CA ILE A 185 -12.14 -7.31 18.57
C ILE A 185 -13.35 -7.03 17.68
N ASN A 186 -13.19 -7.14 16.37
CA ASN A 186 -14.26 -7.08 15.39
C ASN A 186 -14.26 -8.36 14.56
N THR A 187 -15.26 -9.22 14.77
CA THR A 187 -15.56 -10.37 13.92
C THR A 187 -16.81 -10.16 13.07
N GLY A 188 -17.57 -9.10 13.33
CA GLY A 188 -18.67 -8.62 12.50
C GLY A 188 -18.25 -7.45 11.59
N THR A 189 -19.14 -6.45 11.46
CA THR A 189 -18.96 -5.25 10.65
C THR A 189 -18.94 -4.01 11.53
N MET A 190 -17.91 -3.17 11.38
CA MET A 190 -17.88 -1.78 11.83
C MET A 190 -18.08 -0.89 10.61
N GLN A 191 -19.18 -0.14 10.57
CA GLN A 191 -19.66 0.56 9.38
C GLN A 191 -19.88 2.05 9.66
N ALA A 192 -19.64 2.88 8.64
CA ALA A 192 -20.26 4.17 8.49
C ALA A 192 -21.24 4.15 7.30
N SER A 193 -22.45 4.66 7.48
CA SER A 193 -23.50 4.68 6.45
C SER A 193 -24.31 5.98 6.47
N SER A 194 -25.12 6.22 5.44
CA SER A 194 -26.05 7.37 5.38
C SER A 194 -25.39 8.74 5.59
N GLY A 195 -24.12 8.91 5.15
CA GLY A 195 -23.34 10.13 5.36
C GLY A 195 -22.75 10.29 6.76
N GLY A 196 -22.88 9.27 7.62
CA GLY A 196 -22.30 9.27 8.97
C GLY A 196 -20.79 9.03 8.97
N THR A 197 -20.19 9.30 10.13
CA THR A 197 -18.75 9.13 10.38
C THR A 197 -18.51 8.21 11.58
N LEU A 198 -17.78 7.12 11.36
CA LEU A 198 -17.26 6.24 12.41
C LEU A 198 -15.78 6.54 12.63
N ARG A 199 -15.38 6.89 13.85
CA ARG A 199 -13.97 7.02 14.21
C ARG A 199 -13.50 5.89 15.11
N LEU A 200 -12.46 5.21 14.67
CA LEU A 200 -11.70 4.26 15.45
C LEU A 200 -10.53 5.05 16.06
N GLN A 201 -10.53 5.19 17.38
CA GLN A 201 -9.65 6.11 18.09
C GLN A 201 -8.76 5.34 19.05
N GLY A 202 -7.44 5.34 18.80
CA GLY A 202 -6.47 4.77 19.72
C GLY A 202 -6.58 3.25 19.89
N GLY A 203 -5.53 2.64 20.44
CA GLY A 203 -5.51 1.22 20.76
C GLY A 203 -5.55 0.29 19.53
N THR A 204 -5.74 -1.00 19.81
CA THR A 204 -5.75 -2.06 18.80
C THR A 204 -7.17 -2.51 18.49
N PHE A 205 -7.51 -2.59 17.21
CA PHE A 205 -8.71 -3.18 16.67
C PHE A 205 -8.33 -4.48 15.95
N THR A 206 -8.49 -5.61 16.64
CA THR A 206 -8.31 -6.94 16.08
C THR A 206 -9.51 -7.25 15.17
N ASN A 207 -9.35 -7.03 13.87
CA ASN A 207 -10.39 -7.15 12.86
C ASN A 207 -10.35 -8.50 12.13
N THR A 208 -9.66 -9.51 12.65
CA THR A 208 -9.53 -10.83 12.03
C THR A 208 -10.90 -11.45 11.72
N GLY A 209 -11.18 -11.65 10.43
CA GLY A 209 -12.47 -12.18 9.94
C GLY A 209 -13.61 -11.16 9.91
N GLY A 210 -13.40 -9.96 10.47
CA GLY A 210 -14.33 -8.84 10.44
C GLY A 210 -14.14 -7.92 9.25
N THR A 211 -15.09 -6.99 9.10
CA THR A 211 -15.10 -5.94 8.08
C THR A 211 -15.17 -4.56 8.73
N ILE A 212 -14.33 -3.63 8.28
CA ILE A 212 -14.48 -2.20 8.55
C ILE A 212 -14.83 -1.55 7.22
N GLN A 213 -15.96 -0.82 7.15
CA GLN A 213 -16.44 -0.27 5.89
C GLN A 213 -17.05 1.12 5.95
N ALA A 214 -16.82 1.90 4.90
CA ALA A 214 -17.52 3.16 4.65
C ALA A 214 -18.40 3.01 3.40
N LEU A 215 -19.72 3.12 3.58
CA LEU A 215 -20.65 3.12 2.45
C LEU A 215 -20.61 4.46 1.70
N ASP A 216 -21.41 4.59 0.64
CA ASP A 216 -21.44 5.78 -0.20
C ASP A 216 -21.70 7.06 0.61
N GLY A 217 -20.86 8.07 0.41
CA GLY A 217 -20.90 9.35 1.12
C GLY A 217 -20.48 9.31 2.59
N SER A 218 -20.10 8.15 3.12
CA SER A 218 -19.73 7.97 4.53
C SER A 218 -18.22 7.88 4.76
N LEU A 219 -17.81 8.00 6.02
CA LEU A 219 -16.40 8.04 6.40
C LEU A 219 -16.10 7.12 7.59
N VAL A 220 -15.07 6.30 7.46
CA VAL A 220 -14.40 5.70 8.62
C VAL A 220 -13.07 6.42 8.85
N GLU A 221 -12.81 6.89 10.06
CA GLU A 221 -11.57 7.58 10.42
C GLU A 221 -10.71 6.74 11.37
N LEU A 222 -9.41 6.66 11.10
CA LEU A 222 -8.42 6.15 12.03
C LEU A 222 -7.77 7.34 12.73
N GLY A 223 -7.97 7.44 14.04
CA GLY A 223 -7.35 8.44 14.89
C GLY A 223 -5.89 8.12 15.23
N ASN A 224 -5.26 9.00 16.00
CA ASN A 224 -3.90 8.78 16.48
C ASN A 224 -3.77 7.48 17.29
N THR A 225 -2.62 6.81 17.13
CA THR A 225 -2.21 5.53 17.73
C THR A 225 -3.12 4.33 17.45
N THR A 226 -3.99 4.42 16.44
CA THR A 226 -4.90 3.34 16.05
C THR A 226 -4.15 2.23 15.32
N THR A 227 -4.32 0.99 15.76
CA THR A 227 -3.80 -0.22 15.07
C THR A 227 -4.96 -1.07 14.58
N ILE A 228 -4.99 -1.41 13.30
CA ILE A 228 -5.92 -2.40 12.74
C ILE A 228 -5.15 -3.68 12.45
N THR A 229 -5.57 -4.80 13.03
CA THR A 229 -4.95 -6.11 12.79
C THR A 229 -5.89 -7.00 11.99
N GLY A 230 -5.52 -7.29 10.74
CA GLY A 230 -6.24 -8.23 9.87
C GLY A 230 -7.60 -7.76 9.33
N GLY A 231 -8.30 -8.70 8.70
CA GLY A 231 -9.67 -8.53 8.18
C GLY A 231 -9.77 -7.70 6.91
N THR A 232 -11.00 -7.27 6.58
CA THR A 232 -11.27 -6.49 5.36
C THR A 232 -11.51 -5.03 5.68
N LEU A 233 -10.83 -4.14 4.96
CA LEU A 233 -11.14 -2.73 4.82
C LEU A 233 -11.82 -2.53 3.46
N THR A 234 -13.04 -2.01 3.41
CA THR A 234 -13.76 -1.84 2.14
C THR A 234 -14.57 -0.55 2.11
N THR A 235 -14.84 -0.04 0.90
CA THR A 235 -15.70 1.13 0.71
C THR A 235 -16.64 0.94 -0.46
N ALA A 236 -17.75 1.68 -0.48
CA ALA A 236 -18.69 1.70 -1.60
C ALA A 236 -18.93 3.14 -2.08
N GLY A 237 -19.13 3.32 -3.39
CA GLY A 237 -19.36 4.64 -3.98
C GLY A 237 -18.23 5.63 -3.64
N THR A 238 -18.60 6.74 -3.01
CA THR A 238 -17.71 7.81 -2.54
C THR A 238 -17.24 7.62 -1.10
N GLY A 239 -17.54 6.48 -0.47
CA GLY A 239 -17.09 6.15 0.89
C GLY A 239 -15.57 6.06 1.00
N VAL A 240 -15.03 6.48 2.14
CA VAL A 240 -13.57 6.52 2.39
C VAL A 240 -13.23 5.96 3.78
N ILE A 241 -12.11 5.26 3.88
CA ILE A 241 -11.42 4.98 5.14
C ILE A 241 -10.19 5.88 5.21
N ARG A 242 -10.03 6.69 6.26
CA ARG A 242 -9.02 7.76 6.31
C ARG A 242 -8.23 7.76 7.61
N HIS A 243 -6.92 7.72 7.53
CA HIS A 243 -6.07 8.08 8.65
C HIS A 243 -5.97 9.60 8.75
N ILE A 244 -6.43 10.18 9.86
CA ILE A 244 -6.64 11.63 9.99
C ILE A 244 -5.56 12.39 10.78
N SER A 245 -4.80 11.72 11.66
CA SER A 245 -3.84 12.42 12.52
C SER A 245 -2.82 11.48 13.18
N GLY A 246 -1.57 11.93 13.28
CA GLY A 246 -0.55 11.24 14.08
C GLY A 246 -0.11 9.93 13.44
N ALA A 247 -0.03 8.87 14.25
CA ALA A 247 0.42 7.56 13.81
C ALA A 247 -0.73 6.55 13.76
N ALA A 248 -0.80 5.73 12.71
CA ALA A 248 -1.67 4.56 12.65
C ALA A 248 -0.88 3.35 12.16
N THR A 249 -1.38 2.14 12.43
CA THR A 249 -0.75 0.89 11.98
C THR A 249 -1.78 0.01 11.28
N LEU A 250 -1.43 -0.50 10.10
CA LEU A 250 -2.12 -1.59 9.42
C LEU A 250 -1.26 -2.85 9.55
N ASP A 251 -1.71 -3.77 10.39
CA ASP A 251 -1.02 -5.02 10.68
C ASP A 251 -1.61 -6.16 9.84
N GLY A 252 -0.78 -6.62 8.88
CA GLY A 252 -1.13 -7.49 7.76
C GLY A 252 -1.34 -8.96 8.09
N ILE A 253 -1.78 -9.29 9.31
CA ILE A 253 -2.21 -10.65 9.64
C ILE A 253 -3.56 -10.91 8.96
N GLY A 254 -3.53 -11.23 7.66
CA GLY A 254 -4.73 -11.44 6.83
C GLY A 254 -5.51 -10.15 6.53
N LEU A 255 -4.82 -9.02 6.38
CA LEU A 255 -5.45 -7.74 6.05
C LEU A 255 -5.63 -7.60 4.54
N THR A 256 -6.86 -7.29 4.13
CA THR A 256 -7.21 -6.92 2.75
C THR A 256 -7.76 -5.51 2.71
N ASN A 257 -7.13 -4.62 1.94
CA ASN A 257 -7.73 -3.35 1.53
C ASN A 257 -8.42 -3.53 0.17
N ALA A 258 -9.74 -3.57 0.17
CA ALA A 258 -10.59 -3.63 -1.01
C ALA A 258 -11.30 -2.29 -1.31
N GLY A 259 -11.07 -1.26 -0.49
CA GLY A 259 -11.72 0.04 -0.61
C GLY A 259 -10.73 1.18 -0.89
N ALA A 260 -11.22 2.40 -0.72
CA ALA A 260 -10.43 3.63 -0.75
C ALA A 260 -9.88 3.94 0.64
N PHE A 261 -8.57 3.75 0.82
CA PHE A 261 -7.85 4.10 2.04
C PHE A 261 -7.00 5.35 1.82
N GLU A 262 -7.11 6.35 2.70
CA GLU A 262 -6.39 7.63 2.59
C GLU A 262 -5.46 7.89 3.79
N ASN A 263 -4.18 8.10 3.50
CA ASN A 263 -3.24 8.75 4.41
C ASN A 263 -3.28 10.26 4.19
N ASN A 264 -3.89 11.00 5.12
CA ASN A 264 -3.94 12.45 5.01
C ASN A 264 -2.58 13.12 5.15
N ASN A 265 -2.50 14.37 4.69
CA ASN A 265 -1.34 15.23 4.93
C ASN A 265 -0.91 15.22 6.41
N ALA A 266 0.40 15.19 6.66
CA ALA A 266 0.98 15.21 8.01
C ALA A 266 0.66 13.98 8.88
N THR A 267 0.39 12.83 8.26
CA THR A 267 0.17 11.55 8.97
C THR A 267 1.31 10.54 8.75
N THR A 268 1.40 9.55 9.63
CA THR A 268 2.31 8.41 9.51
C THR A 268 1.55 7.10 9.64
N THR A 269 1.39 6.34 8.55
CA THR A 269 0.80 5.00 8.60
C THR A 269 1.90 3.95 8.52
N THR A 270 1.93 2.99 9.43
CA THR A 270 2.89 1.89 9.43
C THR A 270 2.23 0.62 8.90
N LEU A 271 2.86 -0.03 7.93
CA LEU A 271 2.49 -1.34 7.41
C LEU A 271 3.36 -2.42 8.06
N ILE A 272 2.73 -3.51 8.50
CA ILE A 272 3.40 -4.70 9.03
C ILE A 272 2.91 -5.92 8.24
N GLY A 273 3.80 -6.86 7.96
CA GLY A 273 3.42 -8.14 7.35
C GLY A 273 2.96 -8.03 5.89
N THR A 274 1.98 -8.83 5.50
CA THR A 274 1.45 -8.87 4.12
C THR A 274 0.11 -8.16 4.05
N ILE A 275 0.00 -7.16 3.19
CA ILE A 275 -1.24 -6.43 2.91
C ILE A 275 -1.69 -6.78 1.50
N THR A 276 -2.90 -7.33 1.38
CA THR A 276 -3.54 -7.51 0.07
C THR A 276 -4.32 -6.26 -0.28
N ASN A 277 -3.80 -5.43 -1.17
CA ASN A 277 -4.47 -4.26 -1.68
C ASN A 277 -5.10 -4.56 -3.05
N THR A 278 -6.43 -4.67 -3.09
CA THR A 278 -7.22 -4.74 -4.34
C THR A 278 -7.94 -3.42 -4.65
N GLY A 279 -7.99 -2.51 -3.66
CA GLY A 279 -8.50 -1.15 -3.81
C GLY A 279 -7.40 -0.11 -4.01
N THR A 280 -7.57 1.05 -3.39
CA THR A 280 -6.62 2.16 -3.46
C THR A 280 -6.07 2.53 -2.09
N VAL A 281 -4.78 2.84 -2.04
CA VAL A 281 -4.11 3.49 -0.90
C VAL A 281 -3.60 4.83 -1.40
N ALA A 282 -4.16 5.94 -0.93
CA ALA A 282 -3.76 7.29 -1.32
C ALA A 282 -2.83 7.91 -0.26
N MET A 283 -1.73 8.51 -0.69
CA MET A 283 -0.87 9.37 0.14
C MET A 283 -1.09 10.83 -0.27
N ASN A 284 -1.77 11.58 0.59
CA ASN A 284 -2.34 12.88 0.27
C ASN A 284 -1.52 14.02 0.87
N SER A 285 -0.19 14.02 0.71
CA SER A 285 0.60 15.19 1.09
C SER A 285 0.10 16.44 0.37
N THR A 286 0.07 17.55 1.09
CA THR A 286 -0.17 18.90 0.57
C THR A 286 0.99 19.84 0.93
N GLY A 287 2.19 19.26 1.13
CA GLY A 287 3.42 19.97 1.48
C GLY A 287 4.04 19.56 2.83
N SER A 288 3.31 18.84 3.69
CA SER A 288 3.88 18.24 4.90
C SER A 288 4.28 16.79 4.65
N PHE A 289 5.26 16.29 5.41
CA PHE A 289 5.63 14.88 5.35
C PHE A 289 4.42 14.00 5.63
N THR A 290 4.14 13.11 4.69
CA THR A 290 3.06 12.14 4.76
C THR A 290 3.70 10.79 4.51
N ASP A 291 3.81 10.02 5.59
CA ASP A 291 4.69 8.86 5.64
C ASP A 291 3.87 7.58 5.59
N LEU A 292 4.29 6.66 4.73
CA LEU A 292 3.94 5.25 4.81
C LEU A 292 5.19 4.48 5.21
N LYS A 293 5.23 4.01 6.46
CA LYS A 293 6.37 3.27 6.99
C LYS A 293 6.18 1.78 6.80
N VAL A 294 7.25 1.05 6.50
CA VAL A 294 7.25 -0.42 6.53
C VAL A 294 8.01 -0.90 7.77
N SER A 295 7.42 -1.84 8.51
CA SER A 295 8.00 -2.39 9.73
C SER A 295 8.01 -3.93 9.66
N GLY A 296 9.21 -4.48 9.52
CA GLY A 296 9.44 -5.91 9.37
C GLY A 296 10.63 -6.20 8.47
N THR A 297 11.19 -7.41 8.56
CA THR A 297 12.25 -7.86 7.64
C THR A 297 11.78 -7.86 6.19
N ASN A 298 10.49 -8.09 5.97
CA ASN A 298 9.83 -7.91 4.69
C ASN A 298 8.35 -7.57 4.88
N VAL A 299 7.91 -6.48 4.27
CA VAL A 299 6.49 -6.12 4.16
C VAL A 299 6.07 -6.32 2.71
N ASN A 300 5.04 -7.13 2.49
CA ASN A 300 4.51 -7.42 1.16
C ASN A 300 3.27 -6.55 0.92
N LEU A 301 3.28 -5.80 -0.17
CA LEU A 301 2.12 -5.10 -0.68
C LEU A 301 1.72 -5.76 -2.00
N GLY A 302 0.66 -6.57 -1.97
CA GLY A 302 0.18 -7.34 -3.12
C GLY A 302 -1.26 -7.06 -3.48
N GLY A 303 -1.83 -7.86 -4.38
CA GLY A 303 -3.15 -7.63 -4.97
C GLY A 303 -3.10 -6.70 -6.18
N ALA A 304 -4.18 -6.65 -6.96
CA ALA A 304 -4.25 -5.88 -8.22
C ALA A 304 -4.55 -4.38 -8.03
N GLY A 305 -4.49 -3.90 -6.79
CA GLY A 305 -4.80 -2.52 -6.43
C GLY A 305 -3.63 -1.55 -6.65
N MET A 306 -3.83 -0.34 -6.17
CA MET A 306 -2.89 0.77 -6.38
C MET A 306 -2.54 1.49 -5.09
N LEU A 307 -1.29 1.92 -4.95
CA LEU A 307 -0.85 2.97 -4.04
C LEU A 307 -0.56 4.23 -4.87
N THR A 308 -1.31 5.31 -4.63
CA THR A 308 -1.17 6.57 -5.36
C THR A 308 -0.69 7.69 -4.43
N MET A 309 0.43 8.32 -4.77
CA MET A 309 0.94 9.50 -4.10
C MET A 309 0.49 10.76 -4.83
N SER A 310 0.11 11.80 -4.08
CA SER A 310 -0.19 13.12 -4.63
C SER A 310 1.03 13.72 -5.32
N ASN A 311 0.84 14.82 -6.07
CA ASN A 311 1.91 15.53 -6.77
C ASN A 311 2.80 16.35 -5.80
N PHE A 312 3.35 15.73 -4.76
CA PHE A 312 4.22 16.37 -3.76
C PHE A 312 5.39 15.44 -3.40
N THR A 313 6.61 15.99 -3.32
CA THR A 313 7.82 15.24 -2.95
C THR A 313 7.83 14.80 -1.48
N ASN A 314 6.93 15.35 -0.65
CA ASN A 314 6.80 15.04 0.77
C ASN A 314 5.95 13.77 1.05
N ASN A 315 5.42 13.10 0.02
CA ASN A 315 4.98 11.71 0.17
C ASN A 315 6.22 10.82 0.32
N ARG A 316 6.30 10.03 1.40
CA ARG A 316 7.48 9.19 1.67
C ARG A 316 7.09 7.78 2.06
N ILE A 317 7.58 6.80 1.32
CA ILE A 317 7.53 5.39 1.69
C ILE A 317 8.92 5.01 2.21
N HIS A 318 9.05 4.55 3.45
CA HIS A 318 10.37 4.20 3.99
C HIS A 318 10.29 3.19 5.14
N GLY A 319 11.41 2.56 5.50
CA GLY A 319 11.45 1.65 6.65
C GLY A 319 11.40 2.39 7.99
N VAL A 320 10.98 1.67 9.03
CA VAL A 320 11.19 2.10 10.43
C VAL A 320 12.67 1.99 10.78
N VAL A 321 13.37 1.00 10.21
CA VAL A 321 14.82 0.82 10.27
C VAL A 321 15.38 0.44 8.91
N SER A 322 16.66 0.72 8.66
CA SER A 322 17.31 0.52 7.36
C SER A 322 17.36 -0.92 6.85
N THR A 323 17.16 -1.92 7.72
CA THR A 323 17.08 -3.34 7.35
C THR A 323 15.68 -3.79 6.96
N ASN A 324 14.68 -2.90 7.00
CA ASN A 324 13.35 -3.23 6.50
C ASN A 324 13.34 -3.29 4.97
N ARG A 325 12.42 -4.08 4.43
CA ARG A 325 12.23 -4.23 2.98
C ARG A 325 10.76 -4.07 2.63
N LEU A 326 10.49 -3.33 1.56
CA LEU A 326 9.19 -3.33 0.88
C LEU A 326 9.25 -4.25 -0.34
N THR A 327 8.28 -5.17 -0.46
CA THR A 327 8.00 -5.89 -1.70
C THR A 327 6.73 -5.35 -2.33
N ASN A 328 6.83 -4.70 -3.48
CA ASN A 328 5.69 -4.39 -4.34
C ASN A 328 5.42 -5.62 -5.21
N GLN A 329 4.44 -6.46 -4.84
CA GLN A 329 4.25 -7.76 -5.49
C GLN A 329 3.65 -7.61 -6.90
N ALA A 330 3.77 -8.69 -7.69
CA ALA A 330 3.20 -8.76 -9.02
C ALA A 330 1.70 -8.38 -9.04
N GLY A 331 1.31 -7.57 -10.03
CA GLY A 331 -0.05 -7.04 -10.19
C GLY A 331 -0.35 -5.76 -9.41
N HIS A 332 0.45 -5.41 -8.39
CA HIS A 332 0.27 -4.16 -7.64
C HIS A 332 0.99 -2.99 -8.30
N THR A 333 0.41 -1.78 -8.21
CA THR A 333 0.99 -0.55 -8.76
C THR A 333 1.26 0.47 -7.66
N ILE A 334 2.47 1.02 -7.60
CA ILE A 334 2.81 2.23 -6.85
C ILE A 334 3.03 3.35 -7.86
N GLN A 335 2.40 4.51 -7.66
CA GLN A 335 2.52 5.64 -8.58
C GLN A 335 2.43 7.00 -7.92
N GLY A 336 2.81 8.05 -8.64
CA GLY A 336 2.68 9.44 -8.21
C GLY A 336 4.01 10.19 -8.17
N ALA A 337 4.11 11.17 -7.26
CA ALA A 337 5.36 11.86 -6.90
C ALA A 337 5.68 11.63 -5.42
N GLY A 338 6.97 11.63 -5.07
CA GLY A 338 7.39 11.36 -3.70
C GLY A 338 8.77 10.74 -3.60
N GLN A 339 9.00 10.05 -2.50
CA GLN A 339 10.24 9.35 -2.19
C GLN A 339 9.94 7.92 -1.76
N ILE A 340 10.70 6.97 -2.27
CA ILE A 340 10.70 5.56 -1.86
C ILE A 340 12.09 5.25 -1.31
N GLY A 341 12.12 4.80 -0.06
CA GLY A 341 13.31 4.38 0.66
C GLY A 341 13.81 5.44 1.65
N VAL A 342 14.09 6.66 1.17
CA VAL A 342 14.71 7.75 1.94
C VAL A 342 16.01 7.30 2.66
N ASN A 343 16.77 6.37 2.07
CA ASN A 343 17.91 5.68 2.66
C ASN A 343 17.59 4.90 3.96
N PHE A 344 16.34 4.43 4.10
CA PHE A 344 15.85 3.73 5.30
C PHE A 344 15.13 2.41 4.98
N MET A 345 15.23 1.85 3.76
CA MET A 345 14.78 0.49 3.46
C MET A 345 15.36 -0.05 2.14
N ALA A 346 15.36 -1.37 2.01
CA ALA A 346 15.52 -2.06 0.74
C ALA A 346 14.19 -2.13 -0.03
N LEU A 347 14.26 -2.36 -1.34
CA LEU A 347 13.09 -2.48 -2.22
C LEU A 347 13.20 -3.73 -3.12
N THR A 348 12.09 -4.45 -3.24
CA THR A 348 11.86 -5.44 -4.29
C THR A 348 10.60 -5.05 -5.05
N ASN A 349 10.72 -4.77 -6.34
CA ASN A 349 9.59 -4.45 -7.21
C ASN A 349 9.33 -5.62 -8.15
N GLU A 350 8.23 -6.35 -7.94
CA GLU A 350 7.69 -7.36 -8.86
C GLU A 350 6.45 -6.83 -9.63
N GLY A 351 5.86 -5.73 -9.15
CA GLY A 351 4.75 -5.02 -9.77
C GLY A 351 5.22 -3.83 -10.64
N THR A 352 4.42 -2.77 -10.67
CA THR A 352 4.77 -1.52 -11.37
C THR A 352 5.05 -0.40 -10.37
N ILE A 353 6.14 0.33 -10.56
CA ILE A 353 6.40 1.62 -9.92
C ILE A 353 6.45 2.70 -11.01
N ASN A 354 5.53 3.66 -10.98
CA ASN A 354 5.34 4.65 -12.05
C ASN A 354 5.41 6.10 -11.57
N ALA A 355 6.43 6.84 -11.99
CA ALA A 355 6.52 8.29 -11.84
C ALA A 355 5.63 8.97 -12.89
N ASN A 356 4.44 9.43 -12.49
CA ASN A 356 3.42 9.93 -13.43
C ASN A 356 2.84 11.31 -13.08
N GLN A 357 3.58 12.10 -12.30
CA GLN A 357 3.22 13.43 -11.85
C GLN A 357 4.34 14.43 -12.17
N ALA A 358 4.03 15.73 -12.18
CA ALA A 358 5.00 16.75 -12.55
C ALA A 358 6.20 16.85 -11.57
N ASN A 359 5.98 16.63 -10.28
CA ASN A 359 7.07 16.44 -9.32
C ASN A 359 7.67 15.03 -9.45
N SER A 360 8.96 14.90 -9.12
CA SER A 360 9.65 13.63 -9.27
C SER A 360 9.20 12.56 -8.26
N LEU A 361 9.36 11.31 -8.67
CA LEU A 361 9.44 10.16 -7.79
C LEU A 361 10.92 9.78 -7.64
N THR A 362 11.43 9.75 -6.41
CA THR A 362 12.83 9.42 -6.12
C THR A 362 12.93 8.06 -5.44
N ILE A 363 13.80 7.18 -5.96
CA ILE A 363 14.22 5.93 -5.33
C ILE A 363 15.57 6.19 -4.64
N ASP A 364 15.58 6.07 -3.32
CA ASP A 364 16.72 6.35 -2.42
C ASP A 364 16.73 5.26 -1.34
N LEU A 365 17.44 4.16 -1.55
CA LEU A 365 17.38 2.93 -0.76
C LEU A 365 18.53 2.84 0.25
N SER A 366 18.41 1.95 1.24
CA SER A 366 19.50 1.68 2.20
C SER A 366 20.50 0.62 1.71
N SER A 367 20.20 -0.03 0.60
CA SER A 367 21.01 -1.04 -0.08
C SER A 367 20.53 -1.17 -1.53
N ALA A 368 21.31 -1.86 -2.37
CA ALA A 368 20.90 -2.17 -3.74
C ALA A 368 19.48 -2.74 -3.80
N GLY A 369 18.68 -2.23 -4.73
CA GLY A 369 17.31 -2.64 -4.96
C GLY A 369 17.19 -3.78 -5.96
N ILE A 370 15.99 -4.38 -6.01
CA ILE A 370 15.62 -5.39 -7.00
C ILE A 370 14.39 -4.88 -7.79
N ASN A 371 14.48 -4.91 -9.12
CA ASN A 371 13.36 -4.69 -10.03
C ASN A 371 13.17 -5.93 -10.90
N ASP A 372 12.16 -6.74 -10.59
CA ASP A 372 11.68 -7.89 -11.37
C ASP A 372 10.31 -7.62 -12.04
N GLY A 373 9.76 -6.41 -11.84
CA GLY A 373 8.54 -5.94 -12.45
C GLY A 373 8.80 -4.85 -13.49
N THR A 374 8.32 -3.64 -13.23
CA THR A 374 8.53 -2.49 -14.12
C THR A 374 8.80 -1.22 -13.33
N PHE A 375 9.89 -0.53 -13.68
CA PHE A 375 10.07 0.88 -13.39
C PHE A 375 9.63 1.72 -14.58
N LYS A 376 8.71 2.66 -14.36
CA LYS A 376 8.13 3.49 -15.41
C LYS A 376 8.21 4.98 -15.04
N ALA A 377 8.50 5.82 -16.02
CA ALA A 377 8.23 7.25 -16.00
C ALA A 377 7.23 7.57 -17.12
N SER A 378 6.17 8.31 -16.82
CA SER A 378 5.15 8.63 -17.81
C SER A 378 4.46 9.96 -17.59
N SER A 379 3.70 10.43 -18.59
CA SER A 379 2.86 11.63 -18.47
C SER A 379 3.62 12.89 -18.02
N GLY A 380 4.85 13.07 -18.48
CA GLY A 380 5.76 14.14 -18.10
C GLY A 380 6.44 13.97 -16.74
N GLY A 381 6.23 12.83 -16.06
CA GLY A 381 6.82 12.55 -14.76
C GLY A 381 8.29 12.16 -14.84
N THR A 382 9.01 12.41 -13.74
CA THR A 382 10.44 12.08 -13.62
C THR A 382 10.67 11.01 -12.55
N LEU A 383 11.25 9.88 -12.94
CA LEU A 383 11.80 8.89 -12.02
C LEU A 383 13.29 9.18 -11.81
N ILE A 384 13.71 9.38 -10.56
CA ILE A 384 15.12 9.56 -10.17
C ILE A 384 15.56 8.34 -9.39
N VAL A 385 16.63 7.68 -9.82
CA VAL A 385 17.22 6.52 -9.14
C VAL A 385 18.58 6.88 -8.61
N LYS A 386 18.80 6.69 -7.30
CA LYS A 386 20.03 7.05 -6.60
C LYS A 386 20.91 5.89 -6.16
N ASP A 387 20.39 4.68 -6.24
CA ASP A 387 21.06 3.48 -5.76
C ASP A 387 21.04 2.40 -6.83
N ASP A 388 21.99 1.47 -6.72
CA ASP A 388 22.10 0.35 -7.63
C ASP A 388 20.81 -0.47 -7.66
N ILE A 389 20.40 -0.88 -8.86
CA ILE A 389 19.21 -1.71 -9.06
C ILE A 389 19.60 -2.92 -9.89
N SER A 390 19.33 -4.11 -9.37
CA SER A 390 19.47 -5.36 -10.10
C SER A 390 18.10 -5.95 -10.46
N GLY A 391 18.05 -6.96 -11.34
CA GLY A 391 16.85 -7.80 -11.51
C GLY A 391 16.54 -8.16 -12.95
N THR A 392 15.30 -8.53 -13.20
CA THR A 392 14.81 -9.00 -14.50
C THR A 392 13.75 -8.08 -15.14
N GLY A 393 13.39 -7.01 -14.44
CA GLY A 393 12.28 -6.15 -14.76
C GLY A 393 12.58 -5.09 -15.82
N ASN A 394 11.53 -4.62 -16.46
CA ASN A 394 11.59 -3.62 -17.53
C ASN A 394 11.79 -2.20 -17.00
N TRP A 395 12.34 -1.35 -17.86
CA TRP A 395 12.51 0.08 -17.64
C TRP A 395 11.84 0.84 -18.78
N ILE A 396 10.86 1.68 -18.46
CA ILE A 396 10.01 2.32 -19.48
C ILE A 396 9.95 3.83 -19.24
N ALA A 397 10.53 4.61 -20.14
CA ALA A 397 10.33 6.05 -20.24
C ALA A 397 9.29 6.32 -21.34
N ASP A 398 8.03 6.55 -20.99
CA ASP A 398 6.90 6.68 -21.95
C ASP A 398 6.22 8.04 -21.77
N ALA A 399 6.64 9.03 -22.57
CA ALA A 399 6.34 10.44 -22.36
C ALA A 399 6.81 10.99 -21.00
N GLY A 400 7.74 10.30 -20.31
CA GLY A 400 8.34 10.73 -19.04
C GLY A 400 9.85 10.50 -19.03
N THR A 401 10.52 10.89 -17.96
CA THR A 401 11.99 10.88 -17.87
C THR A 401 12.48 9.93 -16.79
N ILE A 402 13.47 9.09 -17.11
CA ILE A 402 14.23 8.30 -16.15
C ILE A 402 15.64 8.90 -16.04
N ASN A 403 16.04 9.25 -14.81
CA ASN A 403 17.35 9.79 -14.49
C ASN A 403 18.09 8.84 -13.54
N LEU A 404 19.21 8.28 -14.00
CA LEU A 404 20.15 7.55 -13.15
C LEU A 404 21.24 8.52 -12.68
N THR A 405 21.38 8.69 -11.37
CA THR A 405 22.37 9.62 -10.81
C THR A 405 23.79 9.04 -10.83
N SER A 406 24.79 9.89 -10.64
CA SER A 406 26.20 9.49 -10.63
C SER A 406 26.47 8.30 -9.72
N LEU A 407 27.27 7.36 -10.21
CA LEU A 407 27.68 6.11 -9.57
C LEU A 407 26.60 5.04 -9.40
N VAL A 408 25.39 5.26 -9.93
CA VAL A 408 24.36 4.22 -9.98
C VAL A 408 24.73 3.19 -11.03
N ASP A 409 24.65 1.92 -10.66
CA ASP A 409 24.70 0.78 -11.58
C ASP A 409 23.34 0.09 -11.64
N VAL A 410 22.74 0.07 -12.84
CA VAL A 410 21.54 -0.72 -13.11
C VAL A 410 21.92 -1.97 -13.87
N THR A 411 21.68 -3.14 -13.27
CA THR A 411 21.88 -4.44 -13.92
C THR A 411 20.54 -5.15 -14.13
N THR A 412 19.95 -5.05 -15.32
CA THR A 412 18.69 -5.73 -15.64
C THR A 412 18.79 -6.68 -16.85
N THR A 413 17.99 -7.75 -16.84
CA THR A 413 17.72 -8.55 -18.04
C THR A 413 16.43 -8.16 -18.76
N GLY A 414 15.72 -7.15 -18.27
CA GLY A 414 14.52 -6.60 -18.90
C GLY A 414 14.85 -5.66 -20.07
N ASN A 415 13.83 -5.26 -20.81
CA ASN A 415 13.98 -4.27 -21.88
C ASN A 415 14.05 -2.84 -21.32
N ILE A 416 14.71 -1.98 -22.09
CA ILE A 416 14.78 -0.53 -21.89
C ILE A 416 13.98 0.12 -23.02
N ASP A 417 12.81 0.66 -22.69
CA ASP A 417 11.89 1.24 -23.66
C ASP A 417 11.81 2.77 -23.47
N ILE A 418 12.11 3.54 -24.52
CA ILE A 418 12.01 4.99 -24.56
C ILE A 418 11.00 5.36 -25.65
N LEU A 419 9.80 5.73 -25.22
CA LEU A 419 8.59 5.80 -26.06
C LEU A 419 7.93 7.18 -25.96
N ASN A 420 7.27 7.60 -27.04
CA ASN A 420 6.30 8.70 -27.06
C ASN A 420 6.79 10.02 -26.42
N GLY A 421 8.05 10.42 -26.64
CA GLY A 421 8.61 11.61 -26.01
C GLY A 421 9.28 11.34 -24.66
N GLY A 422 9.53 10.08 -24.33
CA GLY A 422 10.23 9.68 -23.12
C GLY A 422 11.73 9.95 -23.19
N SER A 423 12.39 10.03 -22.04
CA SER A 423 13.82 10.32 -21.96
C SER A 423 14.53 9.42 -20.97
N LEU A 424 15.75 8.97 -21.32
CA LEU A 424 16.66 8.26 -20.42
C LEU A 424 17.98 9.03 -20.31
N ASN A 425 18.37 9.38 -19.07
CA ASN A 425 19.61 10.10 -18.80
C ASN A 425 20.53 9.31 -17.86
N LEU A 426 21.74 9.02 -18.32
CA LEU A 426 22.81 8.36 -17.58
C LEU A 426 23.95 9.37 -17.34
N THR A 427 24.02 9.93 -16.14
CA THR A 427 25.07 10.89 -15.78
C THR A 427 26.11 10.20 -14.92
N ASN A 428 27.20 9.70 -15.50
CA ASN A 428 28.19 8.87 -14.80
C ASN A 428 27.56 7.65 -14.12
N ALA A 429 26.59 7.02 -14.78
CA ALA A 429 25.80 5.89 -14.29
C ALA A 429 25.79 4.78 -15.34
N THR A 430 25.87 3.51 -14.95
CA THR A 430 25.90 2.40 -15.91
C THR A 430 24.54 1.70 -15.97
N MET A 431 24.22 1.15 -17.14
CA MET A 431 23.01 0.36 -17.31
C MET A 431 23.27 -0.86 -18.20
N THR A 432 22.90 -2.03 -17.72
CA THR A 432 22.78 -3.24 -18.56
C THR A 432 21.31 -3.56 -18.81
N GLY A 433 21.02 -4.11 -19.99
CA GLY A 433 19.66 -4.44 -20.40
C GLY A 433 19.61 -5.53 -21.48
N ASN A 434 18.41 -5.98 -21.81
CA ASN A 434 18.21 -6.86 -22.95
C ASN A 434 18.20 -6.07 -24.26
N ASN A 435 17.06 -5.46 -24.60
CA ASN A 435 16.94 -4.58 -25.76
C ASN A 435 16.87 -3.11 -25.31
N LEU A 436 17.39 -2.21 -26.15
CA LEU A 436 17.09 -0.78 -26.11
C LEU A 436 16.18 -0.43 -27.28
N ASN A 437 14.96 -0.02 -26.96
CA ASN A 437 13.93 0.33 -27.94
C ASN A 437 13.60 1.81 -27.83
N MET A 438 13.77 2.57 -28.92
CA MET A 438 13.51 4.00 -28.98
C MET A 438 12.50 4.32 -30.09
N SER A 439 11.36 4.89 -29.72
CA SER A 439 10.34 5.28 -30.70
C SER A 439 9.49 6.46 -30.27
N GLY A 440 8.86 7.12 -31.25
CA GLY A 440 8.00 8.28 -31.01
C GLY A 440 8.75 9.61 -31.03
N VAL A 441 8.08 10.66 -31.51
CA VAL A 441 8.66 12.00 -31.64
C VAL A 441 9.04 12.55 -30.28
N GLY A 442 10.26 13.10 -30.17
CA GLY A 442 10.82 13.70 -28.96
C GLY A 442 11.37 12.68 -27.95
N SER A 443 11.35 11.38 -28.26
CA SER A 443 12.01 10.38 -27.42
C SER A 443 13.52 10.59 -27.48
N SER A 444 14.20 10.61 -26.33
CA SER A 444 15.61 10.97 -26.23
C SER A 444 16.42 10.06 -25.30
N ILE A 445 17.72 9.99 -25.57
CA ILE A 445 18.71 9.34 -24.71
C ILE A 445 19.94 10.24 -24.55
N SER A 446 20.48 10.28 -23.35
CA SER A 446 21.75 10.95 -23.05
C SER A 446 22.62 10.04 -22.20
N VAL A 447 23.74 9.57 -22.76
CA VAL A 447 24.68 8.65 -22.09
C VAL A 447 26.03 9.33 -21.89
N ASN A 448 26.51 9.40 -20.66
CA ASN A 448 27.86 9.89 -20.34
C ASN A 448 28.61 8.90 -19.45
N SER A 449 28.67 7.64 -19.91
CA SER A 449 29.18 6.47 -19.17
C SER A 449 29.09 5.19 -20.04
N SER A 450 28.19 4.25 -19.76
CA SER A 450 28.05 3.07 -20.60
C SER A 450 26.65 2.45 -20.53
N ILE A 451 26.25 1.86 -21.66
CA ILE A 451 25.11 0.95 -21.76
C ILE A 451 25.61 -0.37 -22.33
N GLU A 452 25.23 -1.48 -21.70
CA GLU A 452 25.52 -2.84 -22.16
C GLU A 452 24.22 -3.59 -22.49
N LEU A 453 24.10 -4.11 -23.71
CA LEU A 453 22.90 -4.78 -24.21
C LEU A 453 23.18 -6.24 -24.52
N ALA A 454 22.35 -7.15 -24.00
CA ALA A 454 22.35 -8.55 -24.41
C ALA A 454 21.64 -8.79 -25.75
N GLY A 455 20.81 -7.84 -26.19
CA GLY A 455 19.95 -7.94 -27.37
C GLY A 455 20.17 -6.80 -28.36
N ASN A 456 19.07 -6.24 -28.85
CA ASN A 456 19.03 -5.30 -29.97
C ASN A 456 19.07 -3.83 -29.50
N LEU A 457 19.52 -2.94 -30.39
CA LEU A 457 19.22 -1.52 -30.32
C LEU A 457 18.37 -1.16 -31.54
N LEU A 458 17.14 -0.70 -31.27
CA LEU A 458 16.15 -0.38 -32.29
C LEU A 458 15.68 1.05 -32.08
N CYS A 459 15.89 1.89 -33.09
CA CYS A 459 15.67 3.32 -32.97
C CYS A 459 14.86 3.83 -34.16
N SER A 460 13.78 4.55 -33.91
CA SER A 460 12.97 5.20 -34.96
C SER A 460 12.84 6.71 -34.75
N ILE A 461 13.68 7.27 -33.88
CA ILE A 461 13.72 8.73 -33.66
C ILE A 461 14.43 9.37 -34.86
N THR A 462 14.01 10.57 -35.23
CA THR A 462 14.48 11.22 -36.48
C THR A 462 15.38 12.43 -36.26
N ASN A 463 15.60 12.81 -35.00
CA ASN A 463 16.35 14.00 -34.61
C ASN A 463 17.61 13.60 -33.86
N GLU A 464 18.77 13.84 -34.46
CA GLU A 464 20.08 13.50 -33.91
C GLU A 464 20.36 14.18 -32.55
N ALA A 465 19.72 15.32 -32.27
CA ALA A 465 19.88 16.03 -31.00
C ALA A 465 19.27 15.26 -29.81
N ASP A 466 18.41 14.28 -30.08
CA ASP A 466 17.79 13.41 -29.08
C ASP A 466 18.61 12.13 -28.83
N TYR A 467 19.75 11.95 -29.52
CA TYR A 467 20.64 10.77 -29.42
C TYR A 467 22.05 11.18 -28.97
N VAL A 468 22.19 11.52 -27.68
CA VAL A 468 23.41 12.12 -27.15
C VAL A 468 24.31 11.08 -26.48
N TRP A 469 25.51 10.92 -27.03
CA TRP A 469 26.59 10.07 -26.50
C TRP A 469 27.78 10.95 -26.15
N GLY A 470 28.08 11.09 -24.87
CA GLY A 470 29.16 11.93 -24.35
C GLY A 470 30.55 11.34 -24.60
N ALA A 471 31.60 12.15 -24.42
CA ALA A 471 32.98 11.74 -24.70
C ALA A 471 33.52 10.56 -23.86
N ALA A 472 32.81 10.17 -22.79
CA ALA A 472 33.14 9.01 -21.97
C ALA A 472 32.15 7.85 -22.18
N SER A 473 31.33 7.91 -23.23
CA SER A 473 30.22 6.99 -23.44
C SER A 473 30.61 5.77 -24.27
N SER A 474 30.10 4.60 -23.90
CA SER A 474 30.21 3.40 -24.71
C SER A 474 28.88 2.64 -24.80
N LEU A 475 28.60 2.11 -25.98
CA LEU A 475 27.56 1.11 -26.20
C LEU A 475 28.23 -0.24 -26.39
N GLN A 476 28.00 -1.18 -25.48
CA GLN A 476 28.40 -2.57 -25.65
C GLN A 476 27.20 -3.43 -26.07
N MET A 477 27.38 -4.26 -27.11
CA MET A 477 26.36 -5.21 -27.55
C MET A 477 26.92 -6.63 -27.53
N ASN A 478 26.33 -7.49 -26.70
CA ASN A 478 26.78 -8.87 -26.46
C ASN A 478 25.93 -9.94 -27.18
N GLY A 479 24.85 -9.53 -27.86
CA GLY A 479 23.91 -10.46 -28.46
C GLY A 479 24.51 -11.29 -29.61
N PHE A 480 24.11 -12.56 -29.69
CA PHE A 480 24.35 -13.40 -30.84
C PHE A 480 23.19 -13.28 -31.83
N ASN A 481 23.45 -12.74 -33.03
CA ASN A 481 22.45 -12.31 -34.00
C ASN A 481 21.55 -11.17 -33.48
N SER A 482 22.15 -10.19 -32.80
CA SER A 482 21.48 -8.94 -32.45
C SER A 482 21.48 -7.96 -33.63
N PHE A 483 20.60 -6.97 -33.57
CA PHE A 483 20.42 -5.94 -34.58
C PHE A 483 20.74 -4.55 -34.01
N LEU A 484 21.46 -3.75 -34.78
CA LEU A 484 21.70 -2.34 -34.56
C LEU A 484 21.08 -1.55 -35.70
N GLU A 485 20.01 -0.83 -35.38
CA GLU A 485 19.36 0.10 -36.29
C GLU A 485 20.23 1.32 -36.56
N LEU A 486 20.39 1.67 -37.84
CA LEU A 486 21.14 2.86 -38.26
C LEU A 486 20.31 4.13 -38.04
N GLY A 487 20.96 5.29 -37.99
CA GLY A 487 20.26 6.59 -37.92
C GLY A 487 21.00 7.73 -38.64
N GLY A 488 22.30 7.56 -38.85
CA GLY A 488 23.15 8.57 -39.46
C GLY A 488 22.99 8.64 -40.97
N GLN A 489 23.00 9.85 -41.51
CA GLN A 489 23.18 10.11 -42.92
C GLN A 489 24.56 9.60 -43.37
N ASP A 490 24.62 8.89 -44.49
CA ASP A 490 25.89 8.52 -45.12
C ASP A 490 26.56 9.77 -45.72
N LEU A 491 27.59 10.24 -45.02
CA LEU A 491 28.49 11.32 -45.41
C LEU A 491 29.89 10.77 -45.72
N GLY A 492 29.97 9.48 -46.07
CA GLY A 492 31.21 8.77 -46.29
C GLY A 492 31.96 9.25 -47.51
N THR A 493 33.28 9.12 -47.47
CA THR A 493 34.15 9.40 -48.63
C THR A 493 34.53 8.13 -49.37
N ASN A 494 34.68 7.00 -48.65
CA ASN A 494 34.96 5.69 -49.23
C ASN A 494 34.48 4.55 -48.31
N PRO A 495 33.36 3.89 -48.65
CA PRO A 495 32.84 2.74 -47.88
C PRO A 495 33.82 1.55 -47.82
N ALA A 496 34.64 1.35 -48.86
CA ALA A 496 35.56 0.21 -48.92
C ALA A 496 36.75 0.31 -47.94
N THR A 497 37.05 1.52 -47.48
CA THR A 497 38.11 1.77 -46.48
C THR A 497 37.54 2.29 -45.16
N HIS A 498 36.22 2.23 -44.98
CA HIS A 498 35.51 2.73 -43.79
C HIS A 498 35.87 4.17 -43.42
N THR A 499 36.15 5.02 -44.43
CA THR A 499 36.61 6.40 -44.21
C THR A 499 35.45 7.41 -44.34
N GLY A 500 35.01 7.93 -43.19
CA GLY A 500 33.93 8.92 -43.09
C GLY A 500 34.42 10.37 -43.21
N ALA A 501 33.54 11.29 -43.61
CA ALA A 501 33.80 12.72 -43.45
C ALA A 501 33.65 13.15 -41.98
N ALA A 502 34.38 14.18 -41.55
CA ALA A 502 34.32 14.71 -40.18
C ALA A 502 32.90 15.09 -39.74
N ALA A 503 32.05 15.56 -40.66
CA ALA A 503 30.67 15.91 -40.38
C ALA A 503 29.79 14.72 -39.98
N GLY A 504 30.15 13.48 -40.36
CA GLY A 504 29.39 12.29 -39.95
C GLY A 504 29.69 11.83 -38.53
N PHE A 505 30.79 12.29 -37.93
CA PHE A 505 31.14 12.00 -36.53
C PHE A 505 30.61 13.06 -35.55
N MET A 506 29.74 13.96 -35.99
CA MET A 506 29.14 15.01 -35.16
C MET A 506 27.69 15.20 -35.56
N ASN A 507 26.75 15.13 -34.60
CA ASN A 507 25.32 15.36 -34.83
C ASN A 507 24.77 14.49 -35.98
N ASN A 508 25.09 13.19 -35.97
CA ASN A 508 24.67 12.27 -37.03
C ASN A 508 24.42 10.86 -36.47
N PHE A 509 23.77 10.80 -35.30
CA PHE A 509 23.57 9.56 -34.54
C PHE A 509 24.88 8.79 -34.28
N ASN A 510 26.00 9.52 -34.17
CA ASN A 510 27.30 8.92 -33.97
C ASN A 510 27.44 8.36 -32.54
N LEU A 511 28.19 7.27 -32.42
CA LEU A 511 28.62 6.71 -31.15
C LEU A 511 30.06 7.13 -30.86
N GLU A 512 30.37 7.40 -29.59
CA GLU A 512 31.76 7.61 -29.16
C GLU A 512 32.52 6.28 -29.19
N GLU A 513 31.99 5.25 -28.52
CA GLU A 513 32.51 3.89 -28.62
C GLU A 513 31.39 2.88 -28.85
N LEU A 514 31.58 1.99 -29.83
CA LEU A 514 30.78 0.77 -30.00
C LEU A 514 31.66 -0.44 -29.69
N ILE A 515 31.26 -1.23 -28.70
CA ILE A 515 31.93 -2.45 -28.28
C ILE A 515 31.13 -3.66 -28.74
N ILE A 516 31.72 -4.47 -29.61
CA ILE A 516 31.20 -5.78 -29.99
C ILE A 516 31.68 -6.79 -28.95
N GLY A 517 30.76 -7.34 -28.17
CA GLY A 517 31.04 -8.25 -27.07
C GLY A 517 31.70 -9.57 -27.48
N SER A 518 32.22 -10.28 -26.48
CA SER A 518 32.81 -11.62 -26.67
C SER A 518 31.79 -12.59 -27.27
N GLY A 519 32.12 -13.17 -28.43
CA GLY A 519 31.23 -14.07 -29.17
C GLY A 519 29.97 -13.42 -29.75
N ALA A 520 29.83 -12.10 -29.67
CA ALA A 520 28.69 -11.39 -30.22
C ALA A 520 28.69 -11.44 -31.74
N LYS A 521 27.50 -11.44 -32.34
CA LYS A 521 27.32 -11.28 -33.78
C LYS A 521 26.26 -10.21 -34.01
N LEU A 522 26.72 -9.00 -34.28
CA LEU A 522 25.88 -7.84 -34.50
C LEU A 522 25.60 -7.65 -35.99
N HIS A 523 24.37 -7.31 -36.35
CA HIS A 523 23.96 -7.02 -37.71
C HIS A 523 23.44 -5.59 -37.83
N LEU A 524 23.95 -4.84 -38.79
CA LEU A 524 23.39 -3.53 -39.13
C LEU A 524 22.06 -3.70 -39.87
N VAL A 525 21.10 -2.83 -39.55
CA VAL A 525 19.79 -2.81 -40.19
C VAL A 525 19.29 -1.37 -40.38
N ASP A 526 18.46 -1.18 -41.39
CA ASP A 526 17.75 0.06 -41.74
C ASP A 526 16.27 -0.34 -41.89
N ILE A 527 15.62 -0.55 -40.73
CA ILE A 527 14.23 -1.00 -40.63
C ILE A 527 13.30 0.22 -40.56
N PHE A 528 13.77 1.32 -39.96
CA PHE A 528 13.04 2.56 -39.73
C PHE A 528 13.70 3.71 -40.46
N ASP A 529 12.87 4.60 -41.02
CA ASP A 529 13.33 5.84 -41.63
C ASP A 529 13.61 6.87 -40.51
N ASN A 530 14.83 6.83 -39.98
CA ASN A 530 15.29 7.56 -38.78
C ASN A 530 16.23 8.72 -39.13
N ALA A 531 16.39 9.03 -40.41
CA ALA A 531 17.10 10.21 -40.89
C ALA A 531 16.16 11.24 -41.53
N ASN A 532 16.54 12.52 -41.44
CA ASN A 532 15.96 13.61 -42.21
C ASN A 532 16.25 13.43 -43.71
N ARG A 533 15.56 12.48 -44.34
CA ARG A 533 15.62 12.25 -45.78
C ARG A 533 15.16 13.53 -46.46
N GLY A 534 16.09 14.23 -47.08
CA GLY A 534 15.85 15.43 -47.91
C GLY A 534 14.99 15.17 -49.16
N GLY A 535 13.90 14.40 -49.04
CA GLY A 535 12.95 14.08 -50.09
C GLY A 535 12.82 12.59 -50.38
N THR A 536 11.85 12.27 -51.25
CA THR A 536 11.55 10.91 -51.72
C THR A 536 12.75 10.31 -52.43
N GLY A 537 13.43 9.38 -51.75
CA GLY A 537 14.67 8.74 -52.20
C GLY A 537 15.91 9.14 -51.41
N GLY A 538 15.76 9.60 -50.17
CA GLY A 538 16.80 10.15 -49.30
C GLY A 538 18.12 9.37 -49.26
N PHE A 539 19.15 10.05 -48.77
CA PHE A 539 20.54 9.58 -48.72
C PHE A 539 20.64 8.16 -48.16
N ASP A 540 21.66 7.42 -48.62
CA ASP A 540 22.01 6.15 -48.00
C ASP A 540 22.35 6.41 -46.51
N GLU A 541 22.13 5.44 -45.63
CA GLU A 541 22.40 5.55 -44.19
C GLU A 541 23.67 4.80 -43.82
N ALA A 542 24.34 5.26 -42.77
CA ALA A 542 25.58 4.65 -42.30
C ALA A 542 25.75 4.74 -40.78
N LEU A 543 26.48 3.77 -40.24
CA LEU A 543 26.96 3.80 -38.87
C LEU A 543 28.24 4.64 -38.78
N TYR A 544 28.25 5.61 -37.88
CA TYR A 544 29.44 6.37 -37.48
C TYR A 544 29.80 6.05 -36.04
N VAL A 545 31.04 5.61 -35.81
CA VAL A 545 31.57 5.32 -34.48
C VAL A 545 32.97 5.92 -34.37
N ASP A 546 33.27 6.73 -33.35
CA ASP A 546 34.65 7.21 -33.21
C ASP A 546 35.62 6.03 -32.98
N THR A 547 35.35 5.22 -31.97
CA THR A 547 36.10 4.00 -31.67
C THR A 547 35.25 2.75 -31.80
N LEU A 548 35.57 1.89 -32.76
CA LEU A 548 35.00 0.55 -32.88
C LEU A 548 35.91 -0.46 -32.16
N THR A 549 35.38 -1.10 -31.13
CA THR A 549 36.10 -2.06 -30.29
C THR A 549 35.50 -3.46 -30.44
N PHE A 550 36.33 -4.47 -30.62
CA PHE A 550 35.97 -5.87 -30.45
C PHE A 550 36.56 -6.36 -29.12
N ALA A 551 35.71 -6.86 -28.23
CA ALA A 551 36.13 -7.34 -26.91
C ALA A 551 37.11 -8.52 -26.99
N ASP A 552 37.00 -9.34 -28.04
CA ASP A 552 37.93 -10.40 -28.39
C ASP A 552 37.89 -10.71 -29.90
N ALA A 553 38.64 -11.74 -30.33
CA ALA A 553 38.73 -12.16 -31.73
C ALA A 553 37.49 -12.91 -32.28
N SER A 554 36.48 -13.18 -31.45
CA SER A 554 35.29 -13.96 -31.81
C SER A 554 34.06 -13.11 -32.10
N GLY A 555 34.05 -11.84 -31.66
CA GLY A 555 33.01 -10.88 -32.00
C GLY A 555 32.99 -10.57 -33.51
N ILE A 556 31.79 -10.41 -34.08
CA ILE A 556 31.58 -10.10 -35.50
C ILE A 556 30.60 -8.94 -35.66
N LEU A 557 30.96 -7.97 -36.50
CA LEU A 557 30.07 -6.94 -37.00
C LEU A 557 29.75 -7.23 -38.46
N ASN A 558 28.50 -7.57 -38.76
CA ASN A 558 28.01 -7.77 -40.10
C ASN A 558 27.30 -6.50 -40.62
N LEU A 559 27.85 -5.93 -41.68
CA LEU A 559 27.36 -4.71 -42.31
C LEU A 559 26.03 -4.89 -43.05
N ASN A 560 25.68 -6.11 -43.48
CA ASN A 560 24.40 -6.40 -44.14
C ASN A 560 24.10 -5.42 -45.31
N SER A 561 25.10 -5.17 -46.14
CA SER A 561 25.05 -4.23 -47.27
C SER A 561 24.71 -2.78 -46.86
N LEU A 562 25.13 -2.37 -45.67
CA LEU A 562 25.09 -1.00 -45.17
C LEU A 562 26.52 -0.49 -44.93
N HIS A 563 26.67 0.82 -44.72
CA HIS A 563 27.98 1.44 -44.57
C HIS A 563 28.36 1.67 -43.12
N LEU A 564 29.67 1.61 -42.85
CA LEU A 564 30.30 1.83 -41.56
C LEU A 564 31.51 2.74 -41.76
N TYR A 565 31.65 3.71 -40.85
CA TYR A 565 32.79 4.60 -40.76
C TYR A 565 33.28 4.71 -39.33
N PHE A 566 34.60 4.60 -39.13
CA PHE A 566 35.23 4.75 -37.82
C PHE A 566 36.57 5.48 -37.88
N ASN A 567 36.97 6.12 -36.78
CA ASN A 567 38.29 6.75 -36.66
C ASN A 567 39.33 5.78 -36.10
N THR A 568 38.93 4.97 -35.12
CA THR A 568 39.79 4.00 -34.45
C THR A 568 39.17 2.60 -34.49
N LEU A 569 39.98 1.59 -34.81
CA LEU A 569 39.62 0.18 -34.70
C LEU A 569 40.51 -0.50 -33.64
N ILE A 570 39.87 -1.08 -32.63
CA ILE A 570 40.50 -1.95 -31.64
C ILE A 570 40.01 -3.37 -31.91
N GLY A 571 40.78 -4.14 -32.69
CA GLY A 571 40.39 -5.47 -33.17
C GLY A 571 41.03 -5.76 -34.53
N ASP A 572 40.48 -6.72 -35.26
CA ASP A 572 40.91 -7.06 -36.62
C ASP A 572 39.82 -6.73 -37.65
N SER A 573 40.20 -6.15 -38.78
CA SER A 573 39.27 -5.82 -39.88
C SER A 573 38.49 -7.03 -40.42
N SER A 574 39.01 -8.25 -40.26
CA SER A 574 38.33 -9.50 -40.63
C SER A 574 37.09 -9.79 -39.79
N GLN A 575 36.93 -9.13 -38.64
CA GLN A 575 35.73 -9.20 -37.81
C GLN A 575 34.58 -8.33 -38.35
N ILE A 576 34.87 -7.47 -39.33
CA ILE A 576 33.90 -6.69 -40.08
C ILE A 576 33.61 -7.45 -41.37
N ILE A 577 32.40 -7.99 -41.47
CA ILE A 577 31.96 -8.76 -42.64
C ILE A 577 30.80 -8.06 -43.33
N ASP A 578 30.60 -8.34 -44.60
CA ASP A 578 29.41 -7.90 -45.34
C ASP A 578 28.72 -9.12 -45.95
N GLU A 579 27.85 -9.72 -45.15
CA GLU A 579 27.02 -10.84 -45.56
C GLU A 579 25.55 -10.42 -45.53
N PRO A 580 24.85 -10.41 -46.67
CA PRO A 580 23.43 -10.09 -46.70
C PRO A 580 22.66 -11.07 -45.82
N ILE A 581 21.90 -10.54 -44.87
CA ILE A 581 20.99 -11.31 -44.03
C ILE A 581 19.55 -10.84 -44.25
N GLN A 582 18.60 -11.70 -43.86
CA GLN A 582 17.20 -11.30 -43.86
C GLN A 582 16.92 -10.45 -42.63
N GLU A 583 16.50 -9.20 -42.85
CA GLU A 583 16.05 -8.32 -41.78
C GLU A 583 14.79 -8.89 -41.09
N PRO A 584 14.69 -8.82 -39.75
CA PRO A 584 13.53 -9.27 -39.01
C PRO A 584 12.29 -8.43 -39.36
N THR A 585 11.11 -9.05 -39.37
CA THR A 585 9.86 -8.29 -39.57
C THR A 585 9.58 -7.39 -38.37
N THR A 586 9.19 -6.13 -38.60
CA THR A 586 8.93 -5.12 -37.54
C THR A 586 7.98 -5.58 -36.42
N ILE A 587 7.01 -6.44 -36.74
CA ILE A 587 5.99 -6.93 -35.80
C ILE A 587 6.57 -7.84 -34.70
N THR A 588 7.65 -8.58 -35.00
CA THR A 588 8.24 -9.54 -34.05
C THR A 588 9.26 -8.93 -33.08
N LEU A 589 9.69 -7.69 -33.33
CA LEU A 589 10.90 -7.15 -32.72
C LEU A 589 10.63 -6.24 -31.51
N PHE A 590 9.46 -5.62 -31.47
CA PHE A 590 9.15 -4.60 -30.46
C PHE A 590 8.50 -5.16 -29.19
N GLY A 591 7.86 -6.34 -29.21
CA GLY A 591 7.22 -6.95 -28.02
C GLY A 591 6.13 -6.11 -27.31
N ILE A 592 5.92 -4.86 -27.75
CA ILE A 592 4.96 -3.89 -27.23
C ILE A 592 3.62 -4.04 -27.94
N GLY A 593 2.55 -4.01 -27.15
CA GLY A 593 1.18 -3.94 -27.65
C GLY A 593 1.01 -2.76 -28.61
N LEU A 594 0.28 -3.04 -29.69
CA LEU A 594 0.11 -2.25 -30.92
C LEU A 594 -0.64 -0.91 -30.75
N ALA A 595 -0.28 -0.07 -29.77
CA ALA A 595 -0.95 1.21 -29.52
C ALA A 595 0.04 2.37 -29.62
N GLY A 596 0.40 2.77 -30.84
CA GLY A 596 1.20 4.00 -31.03
C GLY A 596 1.85 4.17 -32.40
N LEU A 597 2.06 3.09 -33.17
CA LEU A 597 2.65 3.18 -34.50
C LEU A 597 1.63 3.74 -35.51
N GLY A 598 1.57 5.07 -35.60
CA GLY A 598 0.98 5.78 -36.72
C GLY A 598 1.60 5.28 -38.02
N GLY A 599 0.74 4.89 -38.96
CA GLY A 599 1.14 4.23 -40.20
C GLY A 599 2.14 5.06 -41.03
N GLY A 600 3.30 4.48 -41.28
CA GLY A 600 4.35 5.04 -42.12
C GLY A 600 5.30 3.96 -42.63
N TYR A 601 4.82 3.15 -43.57
CA TYR A 601 5.56 2.40 -44.61
C TYR A 601 6.83 1.60 -44.25
N LEU A 602 6.68 0.27 -44.18
CA LEU A 602 7.75 -0.72 -44.42
C LEU A 602 8.04 -0.88 -45.92
N ARG A 603 9.33 -0.84 -46.30
CA ARG A 603 10.07 -1.89 -47.06
C ARG A 603 11.35 -1.31 -47.70
N ARG A 604 12.53 -1.80 -47.28
CA ARG A 604 13.74 -1.74 -48.12
C ARG A 604 13.51 -2.60 -49.37
N ARG A 605 13.59 -1.99 -50.56
CA ARG A 605 13.71 -2.72 -51.82
C ARG A 605 15.09 -3.36 -51.86
N ILE A 606 15.13 -4.69 -51.88
CA ILE A 606 16.33 -5.48 -52.16
C ILE A 606 17.02 -4.91 -53.41
N ARG A 607 18.15 -4.20 -53.25
CA ARG A 607 19.04 -3.85 -54.37
C ARG A 607 19.72 -5.15 -54.80
N LYS A 608 19.16 -5.83 -55.81
CA LYS A 608 19.90 -6.86 -56.54
C LYS A 608 21.07 -6.17 -57.25
N ASN A 609 22.29 -6.42 -56.78
CA ASN A 609 23.50 -6.10 -57.52
C ASN A 609 23.42 -6.77 -58.90
N LYS A 610 23.26 -5.94 -59.94
CA LYS A 610 23.56 -6.35 -61.32
C LYS A 610 25.07 -6.36 -61.44
N VAL A 611 25.67 -7.53 -61.29
CA VAL A 611 27.02 -7.78 -61.78
C VAL A 611 26.95 -7.71 -63.31
N GLY A 612 27.48 -6.62 -63.88
CA GLY A 612 27.76 -6.49 -65.30
C GLY A 612 29.23 -6.82 -65.54
N SER A 613 29.44 -7.80 -66.41
CA SER A 613 30.71 -8.23 -67.02
C SER A 613 31.60 -7.09 -67.52
#